data_AF-A0A1V4X3E7-F1
#
_entry.id   AF-A0A1V4X3E7-F1
#
_cell.length_a   1.000
_cell.length_b   1.000
_cell.length_c   1.000
_cell.angle_alpha   90.00
_cell.angle_beta   90.00
_cell.angle_gamma   90.00
#
_symmetry.space_group_name_H-M   'P 1'
#
loop_
_entity.id
_entity.type
_entity.pdbx_description
1 polymer ?
#
loop_
_entity_poly.entity_id
_entity_poly.type
_entity_poly.pdbx_seq_one_letter_code
_entity_poly.pdbx_strand_id
1 'polypeptide(L)'
;MPDAFVARRSEGFEIVLPRVAIERAARQLAEVTNAAGFHDALELAWFRLDPGTGREMLDCVSMLLTLYRCSLDGNVRPALDLEEFYEHAFNEIQAEHGNLPDGRTPWHSPDRPGG
;
A
#
# COMPACT_ATOMS: atom_id res chain seq x y z
N MET A 1 -18.26 2.95 -9.83
CA MET A 1 -17.11 3.17 -8.92
C MET A 1 -16.41 4.46 -9.35
N PRO A 2 -15.95 5.32 -8.42
CA PRO A 2 -15.36 6.63 -8.75
C PRO A 2 -13.93 6.50 -9.31
N ASP A 3 -13.57 7.34 -10.29
CA ASP A 3 -12.25 7.31 -10.96
C ASP A 3 -11.13 8.00 -10.16
N ALA A 4 -11.49 8.83 -9.18
CA ALA A 4 -10.54 9.55 -8.33
C ALA A 4 -11.15 9.90 -6.96
N PHE A 5 -10.27 10.17 -6.00
CA PHE A 5 -10.59 10.57 -4.64
C PHE A 5 -9.92 11.89 -4.28
N VAL A 6 -10.57 12.70 -3.46
CA VAL A 6 -10.07 13.99 -2.98
C VAL A 6 -9.87 13.91 -1.48
N ALA A 7 -8.62 13.91 -1.01
CA ALA A 7 -8.28 13.68 0.41
C ALA A 7 -8.05 14.94 1.25
N ARG A 8 -7.86 16.08 0.58
CA ARG A 8 -7.73 17.38 1.23
C ARG A 8 -8.23 18.46 0.28
N ARG A 9 -9.03 19.38 0.80
CA ARG A 9 -9.46 20.60 0.13
C ARG A 9 -9.13 21.79 1.03
N SER A 10 -8.20 22.63 0.62
CA SER A 10 -7.90 23.92 1.25
C SER A 10 -8.17 25.04 0.24
N GLU A 11 -8.27 26.28 0.69
CA GLU A 11 -8.36 27.44 -0.22
C GLU A 11 -7.15 27.44 -1.17
N GLY A 12 -7.39 27.05 -2.43
CA GLY A 12 -6.39 27.01 -3.50
C GLY A 12 -5.68 25.68 -3.76
N PHE A 13 -5.98 24.59 -3.03
CA PHE A 13 -5.34 23.30 -3.28
C PHE A 13 -6.23 22.09 -2.98
N GLU A 14 -6.26 21.15 -3.92
CA GLU A 14 -6.92 19.85 -3.80
C GLU A 14 -5.92 18.73 -4.07
N ILE A 15 -5.88 17.75 -3.16
CA ILE A 15 -5.13 16.51 -3.39
C ILE A 15 -6.07 15.54 -4.10
N VAL A 16 -5.93 15.45 -5.43
CA VAL A 16 -6.66 14.50 -6.27
C VAL A 16 -5.80 13.26 -6.45
N LEU A 17 -6.32 12.11 -6.01
CA LEU A 17 -5.66 10.82 -6.09
C LEU A 17 -6.44 9.91 -7.04
N PRO A 18 -5.88 9.56 -8.21
CA PRO A 18 -6.52 8.65 -9.14
C PRO A 18 -6.74 7.28 -8.50
N ARG A 19 -7.90 6.67 -8.76
CA ARG A 19 -8.23 5.31 -8.27
C ARG A 19 -7.12 4.31 -8.62
N VAL A 20 -6.65 4.35 -9.86
CA VAL A 20 -5.58 3.47 -10.37
C VAL A 20 -4.26 3.59 -9.62
N ALA A 21 -3.96 4.76 -9.03
CA ALA A 21 -2.76 4.95 -8.23
C ALA A 21 -2.91 4.27 -6.86
N ILE A 22 -4.10 4.37 -6.27
CA ILE A 22 -4.44 3.71 -5.00
C ILE A 22 -4.43 2.20 -5.17
N GLU A 23 -5.06 1.68 -6.22
CA GLU A 23 -5.07 0.25 -6.56
C GLU A 23 -3.65 -0.27 -6.79
N ARG A 24 -2.82 0.44 -7.55
CA ARG A 24 -1.43 0.07 -7.76
C ARG A 24 -0.64 0.03 -6.46
N ALA A 25 -0.78 1.04 -5.61
CA ALA A 25 -0.08 1.08 -4.33
C ALA A 25 -0.55 -0.04 -3.39
N ALA A 26 -1.86 -0.33 -3.35
CA ALA A 26 -2.41 -1.43 -2.56
C ALA A 26 -1.88 -2.79 -3.04
N ARG A 27 -1.82 -2.98 -4.37
CA ARG A 27 -1.24 -4.17 -4.99
C ARG A 27 0.24 -4.32 -4.68
N GLN A 28 1.05 -3.27 -4.85
CA GLN A 28 2.47 -3.28 -4.49
C GLN A 28 2.69 -3.58 -3.00
N LEU A 29 1.84 -3.00 -2.13
CA LEU A 29 1.86 -3.28 -0.70
C LEU A 29 1.61 -4.77 -0.42
N ALA A 30 0.59 -5.36 -1.05
CA ALA A 30 0.29 -6.78 -0.92
C ALA A 30 1.38 -7.69 -1.48
N GLU A 31 1.96 -7.38 -2.64
CA GLU A 31 3.05 -8.16 -3.27
C GLU A 31 4.30 -8.22 -2.38
N VAL A 32 4.67 -7.12 -1.73
CA VAL A 32 5.89 -7.05 -0.92
C VAL A 32 5.68 -7.65 0.48
N THR A 33 4.50 -7.48 1.05
CA THR A 33 4.24 -7.88 2.45
C THR A 33 3.69 -9.29 2.56
N ASN A 34 2.92 -9.72 1.55
CA ASN A 34 2.10 -10.94 1.55
C ASN A 34 1.20 -11.06 2.78
N ALA A 35 0.73 -9.94 3.32
CA ALA A 35 -0.14 -9.89 4.48
C ALA A 35 -1.60 -9.92 4.03
N ALA A 36 -2.46 -10.64 4.76
CA ALA A 36 -3.88 -10.69 4.42
C ALA A 36 -4.64 -9.41 4.85
N GLY A 37 -4.17 -8.74 5.92
CA GLY A 37 -4.78 -7.54 6.46
C GLY A 37 -4.04 -6.26 6.06
N PHE A 38 -4.78 -5.19 5.77
CA PHE A 38 -4.21 -3.89 5.39
C PHE A 38 -3.30 -3.30 6.47
N HIS A 39 -3.69 -3.36 7.75
CA HIS A 39 -2.87 -2.82 8.85
C HIS A 39 -1.59 -3.63 9.04
N ASP A 40 -1.68 -4.96 9.02
CA ASP A 40 -0.51 -5.85 9.10
C ASP A 40 0.46 -5.58 7.94
N ALA A 41 -0.08 -5.34 6.74
CA ALA A 41 0.71 -4.98 5.58
C ALA A 41 1.45 -3.66 5.78
N LEU A 42 0.77 -2.61 6.25
CA LEU A 42 1.41 -1.32 6.56
C LEU A 42 2.51 -1.45 7.63
N GLU A 43 2.26 -2.23 8.68
CA GLU A 43 3.22 -2.48 9.75
C GLU A 43 4.45 -3.22 9.22
N LEU A 44 4.25 -4.32 8.49
CA LEU A 44 5.32 -5.08 7.88
C LEU A 44 6.11 -4.26 6.87
N ALA A 45 5.44 -3.46 6.05
CA ALA A 45 6.11 -2.56 5.12
C ALA A 45 6.99 -1.57 5.86
N TRP A 46 6.50 -0.96 6.95
CA TRP A 46 7.27 -0.03 7.76
C TRP A 46 8.52 -0.66 8.39
N PHE A 47 8.41 -1.88 8.91
CA PHE A 47 9.56 -2.58 9.50
C PHE A 47 10.54 -3.13 8.46
N ARG A 48 10.06 -3.50 7.27
CA ARG A 48 10.89 -4.12 6.22
C ARG A 48 11.46 -3.12 5.21
N LEU A 49 10.97 -1.88 5.19
CA LEU A 49 11.43 -0.84 4.26
C LEU A 49 12.85 -0.38 4.61
N ASP A 50 13.78 -0.61 3.70
CA ASP A 50 15.05 0.12 3.68
C ASP A 50 14.85 1.46 2.93
N PRO A 51 14.95 2.61 3.61
CA PRO A 51 14.77 3.91 2.97
C PRO A 51 15.84 4.24 1.93
N GLY A 52 16.99 3.54 1.94
CA GLY A 52 18.06 3.71 0.95
C GLY A 52 17.77 3.09 -0.41
N THR A 53 16.88 2.10 -0.48
CA THR A 53 16.63 1.30 -1.69
C THR A 53 15.15 1.22 -2.09
N GLY A 54 14.22 1.50 -1.17
CA GLY A 54 12.79 1.32 -1.38
C GLY A 54 11.96 2.59 -1.57
N ARG A 55 12.47 3.62 -2.26
CA ARG A 55 11.79 4.92 -2.32
C ARG A 55 10.39 4.88 -2.93
N GLU A 56 10.19 4.12 -4.00
CA GLU A 56 8.85 3.94 -4.61
C GLU A 56 7.87 3.29 -3.63
N MET A 57 8.34 2.28 -2.89
CA MET A 57 7.54 1.61 -1.87
C MET A 57 7.23 2.54 -0.68
N LEU A 58 8.19 3.38 -0.29
CA LEU A 58 8.00 4.40 0.73
C LEU A 58 6.93 5.42 0.30
N ASP A 59 6.95 5.85 -0.96
CA ASP A 59 5.95 6.77 -1.51
C ASP A 59 4.55 6.10 -1.52
N CYS A 60 4.46 4.82 -1.87
CA CYS A 60 3.23 4.05 -1.83
C CYS A 60 2.66 3.91 -0.41
N VAL A 61 3.49 3.47 0.54
CA VAL A 61 3.10 3.33 1.96
C VAL A 61 2.70 4.68 2.54
N SER A 62 3.45 5.74 2.23
CA SER A 62 3.14 7.09 2.69
C SER A 62 1.81 7.60 2.15
N MET A 63 1.52 7.36 0.86
CA MET A 63 0.25 7.70 0.23
C MET A 63 -0.91 6.95 0.88
N LEU A 64 -0.80 5.63 1.01
CA LEU A 64 -1.86 4.79 1.60
C LEU A 64 -2.12 5.15 3.07
N LEU A 65 -1.07 5.37 3.87
CA LEU A 65 -1.20 5.80 5.26
C LEU A 65 -1.85 7.18 5.37
N THR A 66 -1.49 8.12 4.50
CA THR A 66 -2.09 9.46 4.46
C THR A 66 -3.57 9.39 4.11
N LEU A 67 -3.91 8.62 3.07
CA LEU A 67 -5.29 8.40 2.66
C LEU A 67 -6.12 7.75 3.76
N TYR A 68 -5.56 6.78 4.48
CA TYR A 68 -6.24 6.09 5.58
C TYR A 68 -6.56 7.03 6.72
N ARG A 69 -5.62 7.88 7.12
CA ARG A 69 -5.91 8.92 8.13
C ARG A 69 -6.97 9.90 7.65
N CYS A 70 -6.87 10.36 6.40
CA CYS A 70 -7.87 11.25 5.84
C CYS A 70 -9.27 10.58 5.76
N SER A 71 -9.36 9.28 5.47
CA SER A 71 -10.65 8.60 5.40
C SER A 71 -11.29 8.44 6.78
N LEU A 72 -10.50 8.14 7.82
CA LEU A 72 -10.95 8.10 9.21
C LEU A 72 -11.52 9.44 9.68
N ASP A 73 -10.92 10.55 9.24
CA ASP A 73 -11.40 11.90 9.56
C ASP A 73 -12.60 12.35 8.69
N GLY A 74 -13.08 11.51 7.76
CA GLY A 74 -14.14 11.87 6.81
C GLY A 74 -13.71 12.93 5.78
N ASN A 75 -12.39 13.11 5.59
CA ASN A 75 -11.79 14.10 4.71
C ASN A 75 -11.57 13.61 3.28
N VAL A 76 -11.95 12.37 2.96
CA VAL A 76 -11.87 11.81 1.61
C VAL A 76 -13.24 11.84 0.92
N ARG A 77 -13.27 12.34 -0.32
CA ARG A 77 -14.48 12.39 -1.15
C ARG A 77 -14.25 11.76 -2.53
N PRO A 78 -15.12 10.83 -2.99
CA PRO A 78 -16.15 10.16 -2.20
C PRO A 78 -15.54 9.36 -1.04
N ALA A 79 -16.37 8.84 -0.13
CA ALA A 79 -15.88 7.99 0.95
C ALA A 79 -15.07 6.82 0.37
N LEU A 80 -13.91 6.56 0.97
CA LEU A 80 -12.94 5.56 0.54
C LEU A 80 -12.76 4.54 1.66
N ASP A 81 -13.05 3.29 1.35
CA ASP A 81 -12.67 2.15 2.18
C ASP A 81 -11.36 1.57 1.65
N LEU A 82 -10.24 1.90 2.29
CA LEU A 82 -8.94 1.39 1.87
C LEU A 82 -8.73 -0.08 2.19
N GLU A 83 -9.42 -0.60 3.20
CA GLU A 83 -9.31 -2.00 3.60
C GLU A 83 -9.95 -2.88 2.53
N GLU A 84 -11.12 -2.48 2.03
CA GLU A 84 -11.78 -3.14 0.89
C GLU A 84 -10.92 -3.10 -0.38
N PHE A 85 -10.30 -1.95 -0.69
CA PHE A 85 -9.39 -1.82 -1.84
C PHE A 85 -8.18 -2.75 -1.71
N TYR A 86 -7.62 -2.85 -0.50
CA TYR A 86 -6.48 -3.72 -0.24
C TYR A 86 -6.87 -5.20 -0.33
N GLU A 87 -7.98 -5.59 0.27
CA GLU A 87 -8.48 -6.98 0.24
C GLU A 87 -8.73 -7.43 -1.20
N HIS A 88 -9.32 -6.57 -2.03
CA HIS A 88 -9.47 -6.84 -3.46
C HIS A 88 -8.12 -7.10 -4.15
N ALA A 89 -7.13 -6.24 -3.92
CA ALA A 89 -5.81 -6.39 -4.52
C ALA A 89 -5.09 -7.68 -4.03
N PHE A 90 -5.17 -7.98 -2.73
CA PHE A 90 -4.59 -9.19 -2.15
C PHE A 90 -5.24 -10.47 -2.74
N ASN A 91 -6.56 -10.48 -2.86
CA ASN A 91 -7.29 -11.61 -3.44
C ASN A 91 -6.97 -11.80 -4.93
N GLU A 92 -6.81 -10.71 -5.70
CA GLU A 92 -6.35 -10.79 -7.09
C GLU A 92 -4.96 -11.40 -7.20
N ILE A 93 -4.00 -10.97 -6.37
CA ILE A 93 -2.64 -11.54 -6.34
C ILE A 93 -2.67 -13.04 -6.00
N GLN A 94 -3.46 -13.44 -5.00
CA GLN A 94 -3.63 -14.84 -4.62
C GLN A 94 -4.24 -15.69 -5.75
N ALA A 95 -5.19 -15.13 -6.49
CA ALA A 95 -5.80 -15.79 -7.64
C ALA A 95 -4.82 -15.91 -8.82
N GLU A 96 -4.02 -14.88 -9.08
CA GLU A 96 -3.03 -14.85 -10.16
C GLU A 96 -1.83 -15.80 -9.90
N HIS A 97 -1.36 -15.87 -8.65
CA HIS A 97 -0.17 -16.65 -8.30
C HIS A 97 -0.48 -18.07 -7.80
N GLY A 98 -1.77 -18.42 -7.67
CA GLY A 98 -2.21 -19.52 -6.80
C GLY A 98 -1.90 -19.18 -5.33
N ASN A 99 -2.51 -19.90 -4.36
CA ASN A 99 -2.19 -19.73 -2.93
C ASN A 99 -0.67 -19.61 -2.78
N LEU A 100 -0.16 -18.40 -2.58
CA LEU A 100 1.27 -18.15 -2.53
C LEU A 100 1.77 -19.02 -1.38
N PRO A 101 2.71 -19.96 -1.61
CA PRO A 101 3.26 -20.70 -0.50
C PRO A 101 3.89 -19.67 0.44
N ASP A 102 3.40 -19.63 1.68
CA ASP A 102 4.06 -18.98 2.81
C ASP A 102 5.56 -19.33 2.74
N GLY A 103 6.39 -18.41 2.24
CA GLY A 103 7.85 -18.64 2.20
C GLY A 103 8.58 -18.45 0.88
N ARG A 104 8.09 -17.63 -0.07
CA ARG A 104 8.99 -17.05 -1.09
C ARG A 104 9.19 -15.56 -0.89
N THR A 105 10.07 -15.22 0.04
CA THR A 105 10.94 -14.04 -0.09
C THR A 105 12.21 -14.49 -0.81
N PRO A 106 12.37 -14.29 -2.14
CA PRO A 106 13.69 -14.29 -2.75
C PRO A 106 14.25 -12.87 -2.66
N TRP A 107 14.62 -12.44 -1.45
CA TRP A 107 15.46 -11.26 -1.29
C TRP A 107 16.68 -11.66 -0.47
N HIS A 108 17.83 -11.62 -1.14
CA HIS A 108 19.13 -11.87 -0.56
C HIS A 108 19.35 -10.89 0.59
N SER A 109 19.58 -11.43 1.79
CA SER A 109 20.27 -10.67 2.84
C SER A 109 21.59 -10.16 2.26
N PRO A 110 21.99 -8.91 2.53
CA PRO A 110 23.37 -8.52 2.26
C PRO A 110 24.25 -9.40 3.16
N ASP A 111 25.02 -10.29 2.52
CA ASP A 111 26.10 -11.00 3.17
C ASP A 111 26.94 -9.99 3.95
N ARG A 112 26.97 -10.11 5.28
CA ARG A 112 28.05 -9.53 6.07
C ARG A 112 29.28 -10.41 5.85
N PRO A 113 30.40 -9.90 5.30
CA PRO A 113 31.67 -10.49 5.63
C PRO A 113 32.08 -9.94 7.00
N GLY A 114 32.14 -10.84 7.98
CA GLY A 114 33.03 -10.65 9.11
C GLY A 114 34.48 -10.72 8.60
N GLY A 115 35.32 -9.81 9.09
CA GLY A 115 36.75 -9.73 8.81
C GLY A 115 37.35 -8.54 9.54
#